data_AF-O65927-F1
#
_entry.id   AF-O65927-F1
#
_cell.length_a   1.000
_cell.length_b   1.000
_cell.length_c   1.000
_cell.angle_alpha   90.00
_cell.angle_beta   90.00
_cell.angle_gamma   90.00
#
_symmetry.space_group_name_H-M   'P 1'
#
loop_
_entity.id
_entity.type
_entity.pdbx_description
1 polymer ?
#
loop_
_entity_poly.entity_id
_entity_poly.type
_entity_poly.pdbx_seq_one_letter_code
_entity_poly.pdbx_strand_id
1 'polypeptide(L)'
;MMKLALLSALAGSTAAFAPAATRASSSALNAFSAADLPGALPPVGFFDPLGFAEKADEKTLKRYREAEVTHGRVAMLAVVGFLVGEAVEGSSFLFDAQISGPAITHFTQVPDGWDALIVTFIGAAEAQRAQIGWVDPADASYDQPGLLRDNYYPGDIGFDPLGLKPEDPEELNIMITKELQNGRLAMLAAAGFLAQEAVDGKGILEHFSS
;
A
#
# COMPACT_ATOMS: atom_id res chain seq x y z
N MET A 1 35.76 46.97 10.09
CA MET A 1 34.36 46.52 9.91
C MET A 1 34.38 45.33 8.96
N MET A 2 33.59 44.27 9.24
CA MET A 2 33.56 42.98 8.51
C MET A 2 34.55 41.91 8.98
N LYS A 3 34.34 41.36 10.19
CA LYS A 3 34.89 40.04 10.58
C LYS A 3 34.19 39.34 11.76
N LEU A 4 33.00 39.78 12.17
CA LEU A 4 32.33 39.29 13.39
C LEU A 4 30.90 38.74 13.18
N ALA A 5 30.50 38.43 11.94
CA ALA A 5 29.14 37.99 11.63
C ALA A 5 29.01 36.51 11.21
N LEU A 6 30.09 35.72 11.30
CA LEU A 6 30.09 34.34 10.76
C LEU A 6 30.08 33.22 11.82
N LEU A 7 29.90 33.54 13.10
CA LEU A 7 29.96 32.54 14.18
C LEU A 7 28.61 32.14 14.81
N SER A 8 27.48 32.66 14.34
CA SER A 8 26.15 32.35 14.89
C SER A 8 25.33 31.33 14.09
N ALA A 9 25.90 30.70 13.06
CA ALA A 9 25.18 29.76 12.18
C ALA A 9 25.41 28.26 12.49
N LEU A 10 26.07 27.92 13.61
CA LEU A 10 26.43 26.53 13.96
C LEU A 10 25.65 25.96 15.16
N ALA A 11 24.59 26.62 15.61
CA ALA A 11 23.67 26.10 16.63
C ALA A 11 22.39 25.52 15.99
N GLY A 12 22.56 24.62 15.02
CA GLY A 12 21.45 23.92 14.34
C GLY A 12 21.47 22.43 14.67
N SER A 13 20.53 22.01 15.51
CA SER A 13 20.00 20.64 15.61
C SER A 13 20.99 19.46 15.72
N THR A 14 21.47 19.19 16.94
CA THR A 14 22.05 17.88 17.29
C THR A 14 20.99 16.78 17.50
N ALA A 15 19.70 17.10 17.37
CA ALA A 15 18.61 16.14 17.53
C ALA A 15 18.29 15.31 16.27
N ALA A 16 18.89 15.64 15.11
CA ALA A 16 18.61 14.95 13.84
C ALA A 16 19.45 13.65 13.64
N PHE A 17 20.31 13.31 14.59
CA PHE A 17 21.19 12.13 14.53
C PHE A 17 21.16 11.30 15.81
N ALA A 18 20.00 11.26 16.48
CA ALA A 18 19.76 10.24 17.49
C ALA A 18 19.43 8.91 16.79
N PRO A 19 20.07 7.78 17.13
CA PRO A 19 19.64 6.49 16.62
C PRO A 19 18.20 6.26 17.08
N ALA A 20 17.27 6.10 16.13
CA ALA A 20 15.92 5.69 16.43
C ALA A 20 15.99 4.36 17.19
N ALA A 21 15.40 4.31 18.38
CA ALA A 21 15.31 3.08 19.14
C ALA A 21 14.56 2.07 18.28
N THR A 22 15.26 1.03 17.81
CA THR A 22 14.66 -0.13 17.17
C THR A 22 13.73 -0.77 18.19
N ARG A 23 12.44 -0.42 18.11
CA ARG A 23 11.39 -1.05 18.90
C ARG A 23 11.39 -2.52 18.50
N ALA A 24 11.69 -3.39 19.46
CA ALA A 24 11.66 -4.83 19.23
C ALA A 24 10.24 -5.21 18.80
N SER A 25 10.11 -5.64 17.55
CA SER A 25 8.88 -6.26 17.05
C SER A 25 8.66 -7.54 17.86
N SER A 26 7.48 -7.70 18.46
CA SER A 26 7.16 -8.86 19.29
C SER A 26 7.22 -10.13 18.45
N SER A 27 8.02 -11.10 18.89
CA SER A 27 8.31 -12.36 18.19
C SER A 27 7.15 -13.37 18.23
N ALA A 28 5.91 -12.92 18.42
CA ALA A 28 4.74 -13.79 18.62
C ALA A 28 4.08 -14.27 17.31
N LEU A 29 4.52 -13.78 16.15
CA LEU A 29 3.92 -14.08 14.83
C LEU A 29 4.74 -15.07 13.98
N ASN A 30 5.67 -15.82 14.58
CA ASN A 30 6.63 -16.66 13.86
C ASN A 30 6.11 -18.01 13.36
N ALA A 31 4.81 -18.29 13.45
CA ALA A 31 4.21 -19.47 12.81
C ALA A 31 3.21 -19.01 11.75
N PHE A 32 3.70 -18.81 10.51
CA PHE A 32 2.85 -18.46 9.37
C PHE A 32 2.20 -19.74 8.81
N SER A 33 1.34 -20.37 9.62
CA SER A 33 0.59 -21.56 9.22
C SER A 33 -0.68 -21.12 8.47
N ALA A 34 -1.06 -21.81 7.40
CA ALA A 34 -2.22 -21.44 6.58
C ALA A 34 -3.54 -21.35 7.39
N ALA A 35 -3.63 -22.04 8.52
CA ALA A 35 -4.80 -22.04 9.40
C ALA A 35 -4.85 -20.84 10.36
N ASP A 36 -3.70 -20.26 10.71
CA ASP A 36 -3.59 -19.14 11.67
C ASP A 36 -3.52 -17.77 10.97
N LEU A 37 -3.71 -17.73 9.65
CA LEU A 37 -3.70 -16.48 8.90
C LEU A 37 -4.97 -15.67 9.17
N PRO A 38 -4.84 -14.37 9.52
CA PRO A 38 -6.01 -13.52 9.71
C PRO A 38 -6.83 -13.38 8.42
N GLY A 39 -8.14 -13.15 8.53
CA GLY A 39 -9.00 -12.95 7.36
C GLY A 39 -9.62 -14.20 6.74
N ALA A 40 -9.48 -15.37 7.38
CA ALA A 40 -10.40 -16.48 7.21
C ALA A 40 -11.66 -16.20 8.05
N LEU A 41 -12.77 -15.85 7.40
CA LEU A 41 -14.03 -15.55 8.09
C LEU A 41 -15.19 -16.36 7.50
N PRO A 42 -16.19 -16.75 8.30
CA PRO A 42 -17.43 -17.31 7.80
C PRO A 42 -18.12 -16.31 6.84
N PRO A 43 -18.76 -16.75 5.74
CA PRO A 43 -19.14 -18.13 5.39
C PRO A 43 -18.11 -18.93 4.58
N VAL A 44 -17.05 -18.28 4.06
CA VAL A 44 -16.09 -18.94 3.14
C VAL A 44 -14.88 -19.54 3.85
N GLY A 45 -14.57 -19.12 5.08
CA GLY A 45 -13.44 -19.63 5.85
C GLY A 45 -12.11 -19.42 5.11
N PHE A 46 -11.26 -20.45 5.11
CA PHE A 46 -10.03 -20.47 4.34
C PHE A 46 -10.33 -20.83 2.88
N PHE A 47 -10.30 -19.83 2.00
CA PHE A 47 -10.66 -19.97 0.59
C PHE A 47 -9.41 -20.20 -0.27
N ASP A 48 -9.05 -21.46 -0.51
CA ASP A 48 -8.00 -21.88 -1.46
C ASP A 48 -8.43 -23.09 -2.30
N PRO A 49 -9.30 -22.89 -3.31
CA PRO A 49 -9.77 -24.00 -4.15
C PRO A 49 -8.70 -24.58 -5.08
N LEU A 50 -7.57 -23.89 -5.28
CA LEU A 50 -6.50 -24.30 -6.19
C LEU A 50 -5.29 -24.93 -5.46
N GLY A 51 -5.31 -24.93 -4.12
CA GLY A 51 -4.27 -25.52 -3.28
C GLY A 51 -2.94 -24.80 -3.42
N PHE A 52 -2.94 -23.48 -3.61
CA PHE A 52 -1.71 -22.71 -3.71
C PHE A 52 -0.99 -22.59 -2.36
N ALA A 53 -1.73 -22.59 -1.25
CA ALA A 53 -1.14 -22.55 0.09
C ALA A 53 -0.50 -23.89 0.47
N GLU A 54 -1.07 -25.02 0.04
CA GLU A 54 -0.51 -26.36 0.31
C GLU A 54 0.78 -26.63 -0.50
N LYS A 55 0.92 -25.98 -1.66
CA LYS A 55 2.09 -26.11 -2.54
C LYS A 55 3.17 -25.07 -2.26
N ALA A 56 2.89 -24.08 -1.42
CA ALA A 56 3.79 -22.98 -1.13
C ALA A 56 4.64 -23.26 0.12
N ASP A 57 5.93 -22.93 0.03
CA ASP A 57 6.81 -22.81 1.20
C ASP A 57 6.34 -21.64 2.10
N GLU A 58 6.69 -21.64 3.39
CA GLU A 58 6.28 -20.60 4.36
C GLU A 58 6.65 -19.19 3.86
N LYS A 59 7.83 -19.08 3.24
CA LYS A 59 8.33 -17.83 2.66
C LYS A 59 7.52 -17.38 1.44
N THR A 60 7.05 -18.33 0.64
CA THR A 60 6.18 -18.06 -0.51
C THR A 60 4.79 -17.64 -0.04
N LEU A 61 4.27 -18.26 1.03
CA LEU A 61 2.99 -17.88 1.63
C LEU A 61 3.04 -16.45 2.20
N LYS A 62 4.13 -16.06 2.87
CA LYS A 62 4.38 -14.67 3.32
C LYS A 62 4.37 -13.69 2.15
N ARG A 63 4.94 -14.08 1.00
CA ARG A 63 4.92 -13.28 -0.22
C ARG A 63 3.53 -13.12 -0.82
N TYR A 64 2.73 -14.18 -0.85
CA TYR A 64 1.33 -14.08 -1.30
C TYR A 64 0.53 -13.15 -0.41
N ARG A 65 0.79 -13.18 0.90
CA ARG A 65 0.17 -12.24 1.82
C ARG A 65 0.57 -10.79 1.57
N GLU A 66 1.87 -10.54 1.39
CA GLU A 66 2.38 -9.21 1.05
C GLU A 66 1.72 -8.70 -0.24
N ALA A 67 1.61 -9.56 -1.26
CA ALA A 67 0.93 -9.25 -2.50
C ALA A 67 -0.56 -8.92 -2.25
N GLU A 68 -1.28 -9.75 -1.49
CA GLU A 68 -2.69 -9.52 -1.17
C GLU A 68 -2.93 -8.17 -0.48
N VAL A 69 -2.12 -7.83 0.52
CA VAL A 69 -2.25 -6.57 1.27
C VAL A 69 -1.91 -5.37 0.39
N THR A 70 -0.83 -5.44 -0.39
CA THR A 70 -0.42 -4.33 -1.28
C THR A 70 -1.45 -4.08 -2.39
N HIS A 71 -1.97 -5.13 -3.03
CA HIS A 71 -3.04 -4.98 -4.03
C HIS A 71 -4.33 -4.49 -3.38
N GLY A 72 -4.67 -4.96 -2.19
CA GLY A 72 -5.82 -4.48 -1.42
C GLY A 72 -5.73 -2.98 -1.12
N ARG A 73 -4.58 -2.49 -0.64
CA ARG A 73 -4.34 -1.06 -0.36
C ARG A 73 -4.43 -0.19 -1.60
N VAL A 74 -3.78 -0.61 -2.69
CA VAL A 74 -3.83 0.11 -3.98
C VAL A 74 -5.26 0.14 -4.50
N ALA A 75 -6.00 -0.97 -4.43
CA ALA A 75 -7.38 -1.02 -4.87
C ALA A 75 -8.32 -0.17 -4.01
N MET A 76 -8.13 -0.11 -2.69
CA MET A 76 -8.90 0.78 -1.81
C MET A 76 -8.70 2.25 -2.20
N LEU A 77 -7.47 2.67 -2.46
CA LEU A 77 -7.17 4.03 -2.93
C LEU A 77 -7.71 4.28 -4.34
N ALA A 78 -7.65 3.28 -5.21
CA ALA A 78 -8.22 3.37 -6.56
C ALA A 78 -9.72 3.61 -6.50
N VAL A 79 -10.50 2.79 -5.77
CA VAL A 79 -11.96 2.94 -5.65
C VAL A 79 -12.34 4.34 -5.16
N VAL A 80 -11.68 4.85 -4.12
CA VAL A 80 -11.91 6.22 -3.64
C VAL A 80 -11.50 7.26 -4.69
N GLY A 81 -10.38 7.05 -5.38
CA GLY A 81 -9.90 7.92 -6.45
C GLY A 81 -10.84 7.99 -7.65
N PHE A 82 -11.44 6.88 -8.05
CA PHE A 82 -12.47 6.81 -9.10
C PHE A 82 -13.71 7.63 -8.69
N LEU A 83 -14.26 7.36 -7.50
CA LEU A 83 -15.47 8.06 -7.01
C LEU A 83 -15.25 9.56 -6.79
N VAL A 84 -14.13 9.95 -6.18
CA VAL A 84 -13.81 11.36 -5.94
C VAL A 84 -13.43 12.06 -7.24
N GLY A 85 -12.69 11.38 -8.13
CA GLY A 85 -12.26 11.91 -9.41
C GLY A 85 -13.45 12.31 -10.29
N GLU A 86 -14.49 11.48 -10.34
CA GLU A 86 -15.72 11.80 -11.06
C GLU A 86 -16.61 12.79 -10.30
N ALA A 87 -16.66 12.74 -8.96
CA ALA A 87 -17.46 13.68 -8.18
C ALA A 87 -16.95 15.13 -8.25
N VAL A 88 -15.64 15.32 -8.48
CA VAL A 88 -14.97 16.62 -8.57
C VAL A 88 -14.58 16.95 -10.02
N GLU A 89 -15.20 16.28 -10.99
CA GLU A 89 -15.01 16.58 -12.41
C GLU A 89 -15.27 18.07 -12.68
N GLY A 90 -14.35 18.75 -13.36
CA GLY A 90 -14.47 20.19 -13.64
C GLY A 90 -14.31 21.16 -12.45
N SER A 91 -14.05 20.70 -11.23
CA SER A 91 -13.82 21.56 -10.05
C SER A 91 -12.54 21.23 -9.26
N SER A 92 -11.64 20.48 -9.89
CA SER A 92 -10.37 20.06 -9.29
C SER A 92 -9.50 21.26 -8.90
N PHE A 93 -9.23 21.40 -7.60
CA PHE A 93 -8.46 22.49 -7.00
C PHE A 93 -7.01 22.61 -7.49
N LEU A 94 -6.47 21.58 -8.15
CA LEU A 94 -5.09 21.50 -8.63
C LEU A 94 -4.94 21.73 -10.14
N PHE A 95 -6.01 21.54 -10.93
CA PHE A 95 -5.92 21.45 -12.40
C PHE A 95 -6.99 22.25 -13.16
N ASP A 96 -7.55 23.28 -12.51
CA ASP A 96 -8.34 24.36 -13.14
C ASP A 96 -9.37 23.88 -14.20
N ALA A 97 -10.15 22.85 -13.83
CA ALA A 97 -11.23 22.26 -14.63
C ALA A 97 -10.83 21.58 -15.96
N GLN A 98 -9.55 21.27 -16.17
CA GLN A 98 -9.05 20.64 -17.40
C GLN A 98 -9.28 19.13 -17.47
N ILE A 99 -9.67 18.52 -16.35
CA ILE A 99 -9.91 17.09 -16.22
C ILE A 99 -11.42 16.83 -16.35
N SER A 100 -11.81 16.19 -17.45
CA SER A 100 -13.21 15.85 -17.75
C SER A 100 -13.30 14.52 -18.52
N GLY A 101 -14.37 13.78 -18.25
CA GLY A 101 -14.67 12.47 -18.82
C GLY A 101 -14.49 11.32 -17.83
N PRO A 102 -14.42 10.07 -18.33
CA PRO A 102 -14.27 8.90 -17.48
C PRO A 102 -12.93 8.91 -16.75
N ALA A 103 -12.93 8.46 -15.49
CA ALA A 103 -11.78 8.50 -14.61
C ALA A 103 -10.54 7.76 -15.15
N ILE A 104 -10.74 6.75 -16.01
CA ILE A 104 -9.65 6.06 -16.71
C ILE A 104 -8.76 6.99 -17.55
N THR A 105 -9.32 8.07 -18.08
CA THR A 105 -8.59 9.03 -18.93
C THR A 105 -7.95 10.17 -18.15
N HIS A 106 -8.34 10.36 -16.88
CA HIS A 106 -7.88 11.49 -16.07
C HIS A 106 -6.36 11.56 -15.93
N PHE A 107 -5.69 10.41 -15.83
CA PHE A 107 -4.23 10.38 -15.73
C PHE A 107 -3.52 10.96 -16.98
N THR A 108 -4.11 10.82 -18.16
CA THR A 108 -3.54 11.35 -19.42
C THR A 108 -3.82 12.83 -19.64
N GLN A 109 -4.76 13.40 -18.90
CA GLN A 109 -5.17 14.81 -19.01
C GLN A 109 -4.40 15.71 -18.04
N VAL A 110 -3.58 15.12 -17.15
CA VAL A 110 -2.75 15.88 -16.20
C VAL A 110 -1.65 16.62 -16.98
N PRO A 111 -1.29 17.87 -16.61
CA PRO A 111 -0.23 18.61 -17.29
C PRO A 111 1.09 17.85 -17.40
N ASP A 112 1.80 18.02 -18.52
CA ASP A 112 3.09 17.37 -18.77
C ASP A 112 4.08 17.56 -17.62
N GLY A 113 4.63 16.45 -17.11
CA GLY A 113 5.60 16.42 -16.01
C GLY A 113 5.01 16.08 -14.64
N TRP A 114 3.70 16.23 -14.44
CA TRP A 114 3.04 15.76 -13.22
C TRP A 114 3.00 14.24 -13.12
N ASP A 115 2.86 13.56 -14.25
CA ASP A 115 3.00 12.12 -14.41
C ASP A 115 4.39 11.64 -13.91
N ALA A 116 5.46 12.32 -14.32
CA ALA A 116 6.82 12.01 -13.89
C ALA A 116 7.01 12.23 -12.38
N LEU A 117 6.41 13.27 -11.80
CA LEU A 117 6.42 13.49 -10.36
C LEU A 117 5.69 12.38 -9.59
N ILE A 118 4.50 11.99 -10.05
CA ILE A 118 3.72 10.90 -9.44
C ILE A 118 4.49 9.59 -9.52
N VAL A 119 5.01 9.24 -10.69
CA VAL A 119 5.80 8.02 -10.90
C VAL A 119 7.07 8.03 -10.05
N THR A 120 7.74 9.18 -9.91
CA THR A 120 8.93 9.31 -9.06
C THR A 120 8.59 9.11 -7.59
N PHE A 121 7.47 9.69 -7.11
CA PHE A 121 7.04 9.53 -5.73
C PHE A 121 6.62 8.08 -5.43
N ILE A 122 5.87 7.45 -6.32
CA ILE A 122 5.52 6.03 -6.23
C ILE A 122 6.80 5.20 -6.22
N GLY A 123 7.72 5.43 -7.16
CA GLY A 123 8.99 4.72 -7.23
C GLY A 123 9.82 4.84 -5.96
N ALA A 124 9.87 6.03 -5.34
CA ALA A 124 10.55 6.25 -4.07
C ALA A 124 9.86 5.51 -2.91
N ALA A 125 8.53 5.54 -2.83
CA ALA A 125 7.76 4.83 -1.81
C ALA A 125 7.91 3.29 -1.94
N GLU A 126 7.84 2.78 -3.16
CA GLU A 126 8.08 1.37 -3.50
C GLU A 126 9.52 0.95 -3.16
N ALA A 127 10.50 1.81 -3.45
CA ALA A 127 11.89 1.57 -3.11
C ALA A 127 12.10 1.52 -1.58
N GLN A 128 11.49 2.44 -0.82
CA GLN A 128 11.54 2.38 0.65
C GLN A 128 10.89 1.10 1.18
N ARG A 129 9.74 0.70 0.63
CA ARG A 129 9.11 -0.58 1.01
C ARG A 129 10.02 -1.76 0.70
N ALA A 130 10.64 -1.80 -0.48
CA ALA A 130 11.58 -2.84 -0.88
C ALA A 130 12.74 -2.94 0.13
N GLN A 131 13.29 -1.79 0.52
CA GLN A 131 14.36 -1.70 1.50
C GLN A 131 13.98 -2.11 2.93
N ILE A 132 12.69 -2.13 3.29
CA ILE A 132 12.21 -2.54 4.62
C ILE A 132 11.85 -4.03 4.64
N GLY A 133 11.12 -4.51 3.63
CA GLY A 133 10.54 -5.85 3.64
C GLY A 133 11.36 -6.95 2.96
N TRP A 134 12.21 -6.60 1.98
CA TRP A 134 12.84 -7.58 1.10
C TRP A 134 14.33 -7.79 1.44
N VAL A 135 14.79 -9.02 1.28
CA VAL A 135 16.22 -9.35 1.33
C VAL A 135 16.89 -8.82 0.07
N ASP A 136 18.11 -8.28 0.21
CA ASP A 136 18.84 -7.77 -0.94
C ASP A 136 19.10 -8.89 -1.96
N PRO A 137 18.99 -8.61 -3.28
CA PRO A 137 19.20 -9.61 -4.32
C PRO A 137 20.58 -10.29 -4.29
N ALA A 138 21.56 -9.68 -3.63
CA ALA A 138 22.90 -10.25 -3.45
C ALA A 138 22.94 -11.38 -2.40
N ASP A 139 22.05 -11.34 -1.41
CA ASP A 139 21.98 -12.30 -0.30
C ASP A 139 20.84 -13.32 -0.49
N ALA A 140 19.97 -13.10 -1.49
CA ALA A 140 18.89 -14.01 -1.84
C ALA A 140 19.42 -15.21 -2.66
N SER A 141 18.96 -16.42 -2.31
CA SER A 141 19.27 -17.63 -3.08
C SER A 141 18.63 -17.58 -4.47
N TYR A 142 19.39 -17.92 -5.52
CA TYR A 142 18.95 -17.86 -6.92
C TYR A 142 17.64 -18.64 -7.19
N ASP A 143 17.40 -19.72 -6.44
CA ASP A 143 16.23 -20.59 -6.58
C ASP A 143 14.94 -20.02 -5.96
N GLN A 144 15.02 -18.97 -5.12
CA GLN A 144 13.86 -18.31 -4.52
C GLN A 144 13.95 -16.78 -4.68
N PRO A 145 13.63 -16.23 -5.87
CA PRO A 145 13.64 -14.79 -6.07
C PRO A 145 12.53 -14.13 -5.24
N GLY A 146 12.90 -13.07 -4.51
CA GLY A 146 11.94 -12.27 -3.74
C GLY A 146 11.61 -12.86 -2.37
N LEU A 147 12.65 -13.09 -1.56
CA LEU A 147 12.50 -13.47 -0.16
C LEU A 147 12.21 -12.23 0.69
N LEU A 148 11.17 -12.32 1.52
CA LEU A 148 10.95 -11.35 2.59
C LEU A 148 11.90 -11.64 3.76
N ARG A 149 12.27 -10.61 4.51
CA ARG A 149 13.10 -10.76 5.71
C ARG A 149 12.35 -11.54 6.78
N ASP A 150 13.05 -12.40 7.52
CA ASP A 150 12.41 -13.28 8.52
C ASP A 150 11.73 -12.51 9.66
N ASN A 151 12.23 -11.31 10.01
CA ASN A 151 11.68 -10.44 11.05
C ASN A 151 10.58 -9.47 10.54
N TYR A 152 10.17 -9.58 9.28
CA TYR A 152 9.19 -8.69 8.66
C TYR A 152 7.81 -9.33 8.64
N TYR A 153 6.82 -8.64 9.22
CA TYR A 153 5.42 -9.03 9.07
C TYR A 153 4.88 -8.49 7.74
N PRO A 154 4.24 -9.33 6.89
CA PRO A 154 3.69 -8.88 5.61
C PRO A 154 2.76 -7.68 5.76
N GLY A 155 3.07 -6.59 5.06
CA GLY A 155 2.33 -5.34 5.04
C GLY A 155 2.75 -4.33 6.12
N ASP A 156 3.68 -4.67 7.03
CA ASP A 156 4.13 -3.77 8.10
C ASP A 156 5.33 -2.91 7.66
N ILE A 157 5.04 -1.74 7.08
CA ILE A 157 6.07 -0.77 6.68
C ILE A 157 6.53 0.16 7.82
N GLY A 158 6.05 -0.06 9.05
CA GLY A 158 6.36 0.81 10.19
C GLY A 158 5.74 2.22 10.12
N PHE A 159 4.79 2.43 9.21
CA PHE A 159 4.07 3.70 9.04
C PHE A 159 2.86 3.76 9.97
N ASP A 160 3.06 4.22 11.21
CA ASP A 160 1.97 4.51 12.16
C ASP A 160 2.14 5.91 12.78
N PRO A 161 1.83 6.98 12.02
CA PRO A 161 1.97 8.35 12.51
C PRO A 161 0.94 8.72 13.59
N LEU A 162 -0.16 7.96 13.71
CA LEU A 162 -1.26 8.23 14.64
C LEU A 162 -1.24 7.32 15.88
N GLY A 163 -0.30 6.37 15.95
CA GLY A 163 -0.19 5.44 17.08
C GLY A 163 -1.40 4.53 17.24
N LEU A 164 -2.10 4.21 16.14
CA LEU A 164 -3.34 3.43 16.16
C LEU A 164 -3.08 1.92 16.21
N LYS A 165 -1.81 1.49 16.13
CA LYS A 165 -1.44 0.08 16.28
C LYS A 165 -1.68 -0.36 17.73
N PRO A 166 -2.63 -1.28 18.01
CA PRO A 166 -2.88 -1.80 19.34
C PRO A 166 -1.71 -2.66 19.76
N GLU A 167 -1.42 -2.69 21.05
CA GLU A 167 -0.38 -3.56 21.60
C GLU A 167 -0.88 -5.00 21.78
N ASP A 168 -2.21 -5.20 21.79
CA ASP A 168 -2.85 -6.52 21.90
C ASP A 168 -2.87 -7.28 20.55
N PRO A 169 -2.35 -8.52 20.48
CA PRO A 169 -2.31 -9.31 19.26
C PRO A 169 -3.69 -9.66 18.69
N GLU A 170 -4.72 -9.84 19.52
CA GLU A 170 -6.06 -10.19 19.04
C GLU A 170 -6.73 -8.98 18.37
N GLU A 171 -6.66 -7.81 18.99
CA GLU A 171 -7.15 -6.55 18.39
C GLU A 171 -6.42 -6.22 17.09
N LEU A 172 -5.11 -6.46 17.02
CA LEU A 172 -4.33 -6.29 15.80
C LEU A 172 -4.83 -7.21 14.67
N ASN A 173 -5.08 -8.49 14.98
CA ASN A 173 -5.61 -9.45 14.01
C ASN A 173 -7.01 -9.08 13.51
N ILE A 174 -7.85 -8.51 14.38
CA ILE A 174 -9.18 -8.00 14.00
C ILE A 174 -9.04 -6.84 13.01
N MET A 175 -8.11 -5.91 13.25
CA MET A 175 -7.91 -4.78 12.33
C MET A 175 -7.30 -5.19 11.00
N ILE A 176 -6.31 -6.09 10.99
CA ILE A 176 -5.77 -6.67 9.76
C ILE A 176 -6.88 -7.38 8.98
N THR A 177 -7.75 -8.11 9.68
CA THR A 177 -8.90 -8.79 9.05
C THR A 177 -9.86 -7.80 8.40
N LYS A 178 -10.17 -6.68 9.08
CA LYS A 178 -11.01 -5.61 8.52
C LYS A 178 -10.35 -4.97 7.30
N GLU A 179 -9.06 -4.67 7.36
CA GLU A 179 -8.30 -4.14 6.23
C GLU A 179 -8.38 -5.09 5.03
N LEU A 180 -8.16 -6.38 5.27
CA LEU A 180 -8.15 -7.39 4.23
C LEU A 180 -9.52 -7.55 3.56
N GLN A 181 -10.61 -7.54 4.33
CA GLN A 181 -11.95 -7.65 3.77
C GLN A 181 -12.31 -6.46 2.89
N ASN A 182 -11.99 -5.24 3.34
CA ASN A 182 -12.18 -4.04 2.54
C ASN A 182 -11.28 -4.05 1.31
N GLY A 183 -10.03 -4.51 1.44
CA GLY A 183 -9.09 -4.69 0.34
C GLY A 183 -9.58 -5.68 -0.72
N ARG A 184 -10.09 -6.86 -0.32
CA ARG A 184 -10.64 -7.87 -1.22
C ARG A 184 -11.87 -7.35 -1.98
N LEU A 185 -12.77 -6.66 -1.29
CA LEU A 185 -13.92 -6.03 -1.92
C LEU A 185 -13.48 -4.94 -2.89
N ALA A 186 -12.53 -4.10 -2.49
CA ALA A 186 -12.02 -3.01 -3.32
C ALA A 186 -11.30 -3.53 -4.57
N MET A 187 -10.57 -4.65 -4.49
CA MET A 187 -9.93 -5.27 -5.67
C MET A 187 -10.96 -5.65 -6.73
N LEU A 188 -12.10 -6.23 -6.32
CA LEU A 188 -13.19 -6.56 -7.25
C LEU A 188 -13.88 -5.30 -7.78
N ALA A 189 -14.12 -4.31 -6.91
CA ALA A 189 -14.74 -3.05 -7.30
C ALA A 189 -13.89 -2.27 -8.31
N ALA A 190 -12.59 -2.10 -8.05
CA ALA A 190 -11.67 -1.42 -8.96
C ALA A 190 -11.58 -2.13 -10.32
N ALA A 191 -11.50 -3.46 -10.33
CA ALA A 191 -11.51 -4.22 -11.58
C ALA A 191 -12.84 -4.05 -12.35
N GLY A 192 -13.96 -4.02 -11.63
CA GLY A 192 -15.29 -3.77 -12.20
C GLY A 192 -15.42 -2.37 -12.80
N PHE A 193 -14.95 -1.35 -12.08
CA PHE A 193 -14.97 0.04 -12.55
C PHE A 193 -14.15 0.21 -13.82
N LEU A 194 -12.92 -0.32 -13.83
CA LEU A 194 -12.06 -0.31 -15.02
C LEU A 194 -12.72 -1.01 -16.22
N ALA A 195 -13.36 -2.15 -16.00
CA ALA A 195 -14.02 -2.89 -17.08
C ALA A 195 -15.25 -2.17 -17.62
N GLN A 196 -16.06 -1.56 -16.74
CA GLN A 196 -17.26 -0.81 -17.11
C GLN A 196 -16.90 0.46 -17.89
N GLU A 197 -15.99 1.28 -17.36
CA GLU A 197 -15.54 2.50 -18.06
C GLU A 197 -14.89 2.19 -19.41
N ALA A 198 -14.11 1.09 -19.50
CA ALA A 198 -13.45 0.71 -20.74
C ALA A 198 -14.43 0.26 -21.84
N VAL A 199 -15.58 -0.34 -21.47
CA VAL A 199 -16.57 -0.83 -22.44
C VAL A 199 -17.60 0.25 -22.78
N ASP A 200 -18.13 0.94 -21.76
CA ASP A 200 -19.25 1.86 -21.92
C ASP A 200 -18.80 3.30 -22.18
N GLY A 201 -17.56 3.65 -21.82
CA GLY A 201 -16.99 4.99 -22.04
C GLY A 201 -17.67 6.10 -21.24
N LYS A 202 -18.40 5.75 -20.17
CA LYS A 202 -19.10 6.66 -19.27
C LYS A 202 -18.52 6.55 -17.86
N GLY A 203 -18.68 7.61 -17.06
CA GLY A 203 -18.26 7.59 -15.67
C GLY A 203 -19.09 6.62 -14.82
N ILE A 204 -18.49 6.05 -13.79
CA ILE A 204 -19.12 5.14 -12.82
C ILE A 204 -20.29 5.80 -12.09
N LEU A 205 -20.18 7.07 -11.74
CA LEU A 205 -21.28 7.85 -11.14
C LEU A 205 -22.47 7.99 -12.10
N GLU A 206 -22.23 8.10 -13.41
CA GLU A 206 -23.30 8.12 -14.40
C GLU A 206 -24.03 6.78 -14.48
N HIS A 207 -23.29 5.66 -14.34
CA HIS A 207 -23.87 4.32 -14.26
C HIS A 207 -24.73 4.11 -13.01
N PHE A 208 -24.37 4.74 -11.88
CA PHE A 208 -25.19 4.68 -10.66
C PHE A 208 -26.44 5.58 -10.71
N SER A 209 -26.45 6.61 -11.56
CA SER A 209 -27.58 7.54 -11.72
C SER A 209 -28.57 7.12 -12.83
N SER A 210 -28.25 6.06 -13.58
CA SER A 210 -29.06 5.55 -14.70
C SER A 210 -30.08 4.50 -14.25
#